data_AF-A0A3G9IYI5-F1
#
_entry.id   AF-A0A3G9IYI5-F1
#
_cell.length_a   1.000
_cell.length_b   1.000
_cell.length_c   1.000
_cell.angle_alpha   90.00
_cell.angle_beta   90.00
_cell.angle_gamma   90.00
#
_symmetry.space_group_name_H-M   'P 1'
#
loop_
_entity.id
_entity.type
_entity.pdbx_description
1 polymer ?
#
loop_
_entity_poly.entity_id
_entity_poly.type
_entity_poly.pdbx_seq_one_letter_code
_entity_poly.pdbx_strand_id
1 'polypeptide(L)'
;MINSPINFYRRPKWFTKRINLIRICLIILCLLVESYIRYFLSTDERSVLLGEVPIHFLMLFITTFIPSMMKSNLKNVNKALEIFSIKFFGGLLFLCLLFWSVNGIINNIIDSNRGPITREVIINNIEHNSKGFDHVDTDLGGFQLIREIEEVNIHKKYRVKIFTKSEILIVIKQL
;
A
#
# COMPACT_ATOMS: atom_id res chain seq x y z
N MET A 1 -11.28 -2.50 -52.71
CA MET A 1 -11.61 -2.36 -51.27
C MET A 1 -10.42 -2.83 -50.48
N ILE A 2 -9.77 -1.92 -49.76
CA ILE A 2 -8.56 -2.20 -48.97
C ILE A 2 -9.01 -2.94 -47.72
N ASN A 3 -8.73 -4.25 -47.64
CA ASN A 3 -8.88 -5.02 -46.42
C ASN A 3 -7.91 -4.47 -45.38
N SER A 4 -8.42 -3.67 -44.43
CA SER A 4 -7.63 -3.17 -43.32
C SER A 4 -7.19 -4.36 -42.43
N PRO A 5 -5.89 -4.56 -42.14
CA PRO A 5 -5.46 -5.59 -41.21
C PRO A 5 -5.51 -5.03 -39.79
N ILE A 6 -6.67 -4.59 -39.32
CA ILE A 6 -6.87 -4.14 -37.93
C ILE A 6 -7.43 -5.30 -37.11
N ASN A 7 -6.64 -6.37 -36.98
CA ASN A 7 -7.00 -7.50 -36.11
C ASN A 7 -5.80 -8.06 -35.35
N PHE A 8 -4.83 -7.20 -35.02
CA PHE A 8 -3.54 -7.62 -34.47
C PHE A 8 -3.51 -7.96 -32.97
N TYR A 9 -4.61 -7.76 -32.20
CA TYR A 9 -4.50 -7.76 -30.73
C TYR A 9 -5.66 -8.40 -29.95
N ARG A 10 -6.32 -9.46 -30.45
CA ARG A 10 -7.21 -10.24 -29.58
C ARG A 10 -6.43 -11.27 -28.77
N ARG A 11 -6.09 -10.91 -27.52
CA ARG A 11 -5.70 -11.89 -26.50
C ARG A 11 -6.77 -12.97 -26.38
N PRO A 12 -6.41 -14.23 -26.07
CA PRO A 12 -7.41 -15.27 -25.91
C PRO A 12 -8.39 -14.88 -24.82
N LYS A 13 -9.70 -14.92 -25.14
CA LYS A 13 -10.79 -14.42 -24.27
C LYS A 13 -10.75 -15.00 -22.85
N TRP A 14 -10.18 -16.20 -22.67
CA TRP A 14 -10.06 -16.85 -21.36
C TRP A 14 -9.03 -16.16 -20.44
N PHE A 15 -7.94 -15.63 -20.99
CA PHE A 15 -6.87 -15.00 -20.21
C PHE A 15 -7.32 -13.66 -19.63
N THR A 16 -8.00 -12.84 -20.43
CA THR A 16 -8.59 -11.57 -19.97
C THR A 16 -9.73 -11.79 -18.98
N LYS A 17 -10.56 -12.83 -19.18
CA LYS A 17 -11.60 -13.21 -18.21
C LYS A 17 -11.04 -13.55 -16.83
N ARG A 18 -9.98 -14.35 -16.74
CA ARG A 18 -9.37 -14.74 -15.44
C ARG A 18 -8.75 -13.55 -14.70
N ILE A 19 -8.02 -12.67 -15.40
CA ILE A 19 -7.43 -11.48 -14.78
C ILE A 19 -8.51 -10.51 -14.28
N ASN A 20 -9.58 -10.33 -15.05
CA ASN A 20 -10.69 -9.49 -14.64
C ASN A 20 -11.43 -10.06 -13.43
N LEU A 21 -11.56 -11.39 -13.32
CA LEU A 21 -12.10 -12.04 -12.13
C LEU A 21 -11.24 -11.74 -10.89
N ILE A 22 -9.91 -11.88 -11.00
CA ILE A 22 -8.97 -11.55 -9.90
C ILE A 22 -9.14 -10.10 -9.45
N ARG A 23 -9.25 -9.17 -10.40
CA ARG A 23 -9.47 -7.74 -10.11
C ARG A 23 -10.78 -7.48 -9.37
N ILE A 24 -11.86 -8.12 -9.80
CA ILE A 24 -13.16 -8.03 -9.11
C ILE A 24 -13.03 -8.58 -7.68
N CYS A 25 -12.39 -9.74 -7.51
CA CYS A 25 -12.13 -10.30 -6.19
C CYS A 25 -11.30 -9.37 -5.30
N LEU A 26 -10.27 -8.71 -5.84
CA LEU A 26 -9.45 -7.74 -5.10
C LEU A 26 -10.27 -6.53 -4.66
N ILE A 27 -11.14 -5.99 -5.53
CA ILE A 27 -12.03 -4.88 -5.19
C ILE A 27 -13.01 -5.29 -4.07
N ILE A 28 -13.63 -6.47 -4.19
CA ILE A 28 -14.53 -6.99 -3.14
C ILE A 28 -13.78 -7.16 -1.82
N LEU A 29 -12.57 -7.73 -1.85
CA LEU A 29 -11.75 -7.91 -0.66
C LEU A 29 -11.38 -6.57 -0.02
N CYS A 30 -11.05 -5.55 -0.83
CA CYS A 30 -10.80 -4.19 -0.34
C CYS A 30 -12.01 -3.65 0.42
N LEU A 31 -13.21 -3.75 -0.17
CA LEU A 31 -14.44 -3.28 0.46
C LEU A 31 -14.77 -4.03 1.76
N LEU A 32 -14.49 -5.34 1.82
CA LEU A 32 -14.66 -6.14 3.03
C LEU A 32 -13.69 -5.70 4.14
N VAL A 33 -12.42 -5.48 3.81
CA VAL A 33 -11.42 -5.01 4.78
C VAL A 33 -11.77 -3.60 5.27
N GLU A 34 -12.16 -2.68 4.39
CA GLU A 34 -12.62 -1.36 4.82
C GLU A 34 -13.84 -1.43 5.73
N SER A 35 -14.81 -2.28 5.41
CA SER A 35 -16.01 -2.47 6.23
C SER A 35 -15.65 -3.04 7.61
N TYR A 36 -14.68 -3.96 7.66
CA TYR A 36 -14.15 -4.53 8.90
C TYR A 36 -13.53 -3.45 9.79
N ILE A 37 -12.63 -2.63 9.23
CA ILE A 37 -11.96 -1.53 9.96
C ILE A 37 -12.99 -0.52 10.48
N ARG A 38 -14.01 -0.19 9.66
CA ARG A 38 -15.09 0.72 10.05
C ARG A 38 -15.93 0.21 11.23
N TYR A 39 -16.02 -1.10 11.41
CA TYR A 39 -16.81 -1.72 12.47
C TYR A 39 -16.06 -1.78 13.81
N PHE A 40 -14.74 -2.02 13.79
CA PHE A 40 -13.95 -2.27 14.99
C PHE A 40 -13.28 -1.04 15.63
N LEU A 41 -12.98 0.02 14.86
CA LEU A 41 -12.20 1.15 15.35
C LEU A 41 -13.00 2.44 15.52
N SER A 42 -12.54 3.28 16.46
CA SER A 42 -13.07 4.63 16.67
C SER A 42 -12.76 5.56 15.51
N THR A 43 -13.45 6.70 15.40
CA THR A 43 -13.43 7.57 14.21
C THR A 43 -12.01 8.02 13.81
N ASP A 44 -11.18 8.40 14.79
CA ASP A 44 -9.83 8.95 14.56
C ASP A 44 -8.82 7.84 14.21
N GLU A 45 -8.98 6.67 14.82
CA GLU A 45 -8.16 5.48 14.54
C GLU A 45 -8.49 4.89 13.17
N ARG A 46 -9.77 4.98 12.79
CA ARG A 46 -10.30 4.46 11.53
C ARG A 46 -9.81 5.28 10.33
N SER A 47 -9.79 6.61 10.42
CA SER A 47 -9.37 7.47 9.29
C SER A 47 -7.93 7.18 8.87
N VAL A 48 -7.07 6.90 9.86
CA VAL A 48 -5.67 6.50 9.70
C VAL A 48 -5.53 5.21 8.89
N LEU A 49 -6.10 4.09 9.38
CA LEU A 49 -5.92 2.80 8.69
C LEU A 49 -6.67 2.75 7.35
N LEU A 50 -7.81 3.45 7.24
CA LEU A 50 -8.53 3.58 5.96
C LEU A 50 -7.75 4.39 4.91
N GLY A 51 -6.79 5.22 5.30
CA GLY A 51 -5.91 5.91 4.35
C GLY A 51 -4.92 4.96 3.67
N GLU A 52 -4.41 3.97 4.41
CA GLU A 52 -3.39 3.03 3.92
C GLU A 52 -3.95 1.87 3.09
N VAL A 53 -5.06 1.29 3.53
CA VAL A 53 -5.63 0.08 2.92
C VAL A 53 -5.88 0.23 1.41
N PRO A 54 -6.51 1.31 0.92
CA PRO A 54 -6.74 1.51 -0.52
C PRO A 54 -5.44 1.56 -1.33
N ILE A 55 -4.34 2.06 -0.77
CA ILE A 55 -3.05 2.15 -1.46
C ILE A 55 -2.51 0.75 -1.73
N HIS A 56 -2.56 -0.15 -0.75
CA HIS A 56 -2.11 -1.53 -0.92
C HIS A 56 -2.98 -2.30 -1.92
N PHE A 57 -4.30 -2.13 -1.88
CA PHE A 57 -5.20 -2.75 -2.84
C PHE A 57 -5.05 -2.19 -4.26
N LEU A 58 -4.81 -0.87 -4.41
CA LEU A 58 -4.49 -0.25 -5.69
C LEU A 58 -3.19 -0.81 -6.28
N MET A 59 -2.16 -1.00 -5.44
CA MET A 59 -0.91 -1.59 -5.88
C MET A 59 -1.09 -3.05 -6.31
N LEU A 60 -1.85 -3.86 -5.56
CA LEU A 60 -2.22 -5.21 -6.00
C LEU A 60 -3.01 -5.19 -7.32
N PHE A 61 -3.92 -4.24 -7.49
CA PHE A 61 -4.66 -4.09 -8.74
C PHE A 61 -3.73 -3.79 -9.91
N ILE A 62 -2.79 -2.86 -9.75
CA ILE A 62 -1.79 -2.49 -10.77
C ILE A 62 -0.86 -3.67 -11.09
N THR A 63 -0.43 -4.44 -10.08
CA THR A 63 0.45 -5.61 -10.34
C THR A 63 -0.21 -6.63 -11.26
N THR A 64 -1.55 -6.74 -11.28
CA THR A 64 -2.25 -7.62 -12.25
C THR A 64 -2.06 -7.22 -13.72
N PHE A 65 -1.63 -5.99 -14.02
CA PHE A 65 -1.34 -5.53 -15.38
C PHE A 65 0.10 -5.82 -15.81
N ILE A 66 1.04 -6.03 -14.89
CA ILE A 66 2.46 -6.25 -15.19
C ILE A 66 2.66 -7.49 -16.09
N PRO A 67 2.11 -8.68 -15.78
CA PRO A 67 2.22 -9.86 -16.65
C PRO A 67 1.62 -9.62 -18.05
N SER A 68 0.57 -8.78 -18.09
CA SER A 68 -0.11 -8.39 -19.31
C SER A 68 0.78 -7.51 -20.21
N MET A 69 1.54 -6.57 -19.66
CA MET A 69 2.45 -5.70 -20.42
C MET A 69 3.73 -6.42 -20.85
N MET A 70 4.28 -7.29 -20.00
CA MET A 70 5.48 -8.08 -20.34
C MET A 70 5.25 -8.97 -21.57
N LYS A 71 4.01 -9.45 -21.77
CA LYS A 71 3.65 -10.28 -22.94
C LYS A 71 3.55 -9.50 -24.26
N SER A 72 3.18 -8.22 -24.24
CA SER A 72 3.04 -7.42 -25.45
C SER A 72 4.38 -6.95 -26.04
N ASN A 73 5.38 -6.69 -25.20
CA ASN A 73 6.69 -6.17 -25.64
C ASN A 73 7.61 -7.26 -26.24
N LEU A 74 7.25 -8.54 -26.12
CA LEU A 74 8.08 -9.67 -26.56
C LEU A 74 8.15 -9.87 -28.08
N LYS A 75 7.23 -9.28 -28.86
CA LYS A 75 7.21 -9.47 -30.32
C LYS A 75 8.11 -8.50 -31.09
N ASN A 76 8.65 -7.47 -30.43
CA ASN A 76 9.44 -6.40 -31.08
C ASN A 76 10.92 -6.39 -30.68
N VAL A 77 11.39 -7.32 -29.84
CA VAL A 77 12.75 -7.31 -29.29
C VAL A 77 13.53 -8.50 -29.84
N ASN A 78 14.44 -8.25 -30.78
CA ASN A 78 15.27 -9.29 -31.43
C ASN A 78 16.49 -9.73 -30.61
N LYS A 79 16.67 -9.25 -29.37
CA LYS A 79 17.82 -9.59 -28.52
C LYS A 79 17.40 -10.42 -27.31
N ALA A 80 17.86 -11.68 -27.27
CA ALA A 80 17.57 -12.62 -26.19
C ALA A 80 18.01 -12.09 -24.79
N LEU A 81 19.11 -11.33 -24.72
CA LEU A 81 19.59 -10.69 -23.49
C LEU A 81 18.66 -9.57 -22.98
N GLU A 82 18.08 -8.78 -23.88
CA GLU A 82 17.10 -7.73 -23.52
C GLU A 82 15.77 -8.35 -23.06
N ILE A 83 15.37 -9.48 -23.66
CA ILE A 83 14.20 -10.25 -23.20
C ILE A 83 14.43 -10.83 -21.80
N PHE A 84 15.62 -11.37 -21.54
CA PHE A 84 15.97 -11.94 -20.25
C PHE A 84 15.96 -10.87 -19.15
N SER A 85 16.58 -9.72 -19.38
CA SER A 85 16.62 -8.63 -18.40
C SER A 85 15.22 -8.08 -18.11
N ILE A 86 14.39 -7.81 -19.12
CA ILE A 86 13.03 -7.29 -18.93
C ILE A 86 12.16 -8.31 -18.18
N LYS A 87 12.28 -9.61 -18.47
CA LYS A 87 11.52 -10.65 -17.76
C LYS A 87 11.95 -10.80 -16.31
N PHE A 88 13.25 -10.81 -16.07
CA PHE A 88 13.81 -10.95 -14.74
C PHE A 88 13.47 -9.74 -13.85
N PHE A 89 13.80 -8.53 -14.30
CA PHE A 89 13.52 -7.31 -13.54
C PHE A 89 12.02 -7.03 -13.41
N GLY A 90 11.22 -7.26 -14.45
CA GLY A 90 9.76 -7.10 -14.37
C GLY A 90 9.10 -8.11 -13.44
N GLY A 91 9.59 -9.36 -13.43
CA GLY A 91 9.14 -10.40 -12.50
C GLY A 91 9.54 -10.10 -11.05
N LEU A 92 10.76 -9.61 -10.84
CA LEU A 92 11.25 -9.20 -9.53
C LEU A 92 10.43 -8.02 -8.97
N LEU A 93 10.20 -6.99 -9.78
CA LEU A 93 9.36 -5.85 -9.41
C LEU A 93 7.93 -6.29 -9.06
N PHE A 94 7.36 -7.20 -9.85
CA PHE A 94 6.05 -7.78 -9.56
C PHE A 94 6.01 -8.45 -8.18
N LEU A 95 7.01 -9.29 -7.87
CA LEU A 95 7.10 -9.96 -6.57
C LEU A 95 7.26 -8.96 -5.43
N CYS A 96 8.15 -7.97 -5.56
CA CYS A 96 8.36 -6.94 -4.54
C CYS A 96 7.07 -6.17 -4.23
N LEU A 97 6.36 -5.72 -5.27
CA LEU A 97 5.09 -4.98 -5.09
C LEU A 97 4.00 -5.85 -4.47
N LEU A 98 3.94 -7.14 -4.86
CA LEU A 98 2.98 -8.08 -4.31
C LEU A 98 3.25 -8.33 -2.82
N PHE A 99 4.49 -8.64 -2.45
CA PHE A 99 4.86 -8.85 -1.05
C PHE A 99 4.64 -7.62 -0.19
N TRP A 100 5.04 -6.43 -0.68
CA TRP A 100 4.85 -5.18 0.04
C TRP A 100 3.35 -4.90 0.30
N SER A 101 2.50 -5.08 -0.72
CA SER A 101 1.07 -4.82 -0.60
C SER A 101 0.37 -5.82 0.32
N VAL A 102 0.70 -7.12 0.21
CA VAL A 102 0.14 -8.15 1.09
C VAL A 102 0.56 -7.93 2.53
N ASN A 103 1.84 -7.60 2.77
CA ASN A 103 2.34 -7.31 4.11
C ASN A 103 1.64 -6.10 4.74
N GLY A 104 1.43 -5.02 3.97
CA GLY A 104 0.69 -3.84 4.42
C GLY A 104 -0.75 -4.14 4.80
N ILE A 105 -1.45 -4.97 4.01
CA ILE A 105 -2.82 -5.42 4.34
C ILE A 105 -2.83 -6.25 5.63
N ILE A 106 -1.88 -7.19 5.78
CA ILE A 106 -1.78 -8.02 6.99
C ILE A 106 -1.52 -7.17 8.23
N ASN A 107 -0.59 -6.22 8.15
CA ASN A 107 -0.27 -5.32 9.26
C ASN A 107 -1.49 -4.49 9.67
N ASN A 108 -2.21 -3.91 8.71
CA ASN A 108 -3.45 -3.18 8.95
C ASN A 108 -4.52 -4.04 9.63
N ILE A 109 -4.70 -5.29 9.21
CA ILE A 109 -5.65 -6.22 9.85
C ILE A 109 -5.21 -6.55 11.29
N ILE A 110 -3.92 -6.80 11.52
CA ILE A 110 -3.40 -7.10 12.86
C ILE A 110 -3.63 -5.91 13.80
N ASP A 111 -3.32 -4.70 13.33
CA ASP A 111 -3.49 -3.48 14.12
C ASP A 111 -4.96 -3.13 14.34
N SER A 112 -5.84 -3.42 13.38
CA SER A 112 -7.30 -3.30 13.56
C SER A 112 -7.84 -4.27 14.62
N ASN A 113 -7.27 -5.47 14.72
CA ASN A 113 -7.69 -6.49 15.70
C ASN A 113 -7.19 -6.19 17.11
N ARG A 114 -5.96 -5.70 17.23
CA ARG A 114 -5.33 -5.44 18.53
C ARG A 114 -5.67 -4.07 19.09
N GLY A 115 -6.03 -3.13 18.20
CA GLY A 115 -6.18 -1.72 18.54
C GLY A 115 -4.83 -1.05 18.81
N PRO A 116 -4.81 0.29 18.90
CA PRO A 116 -3.60 1.03 19.19
C PRO A 116 -3.20 0.91 20.68
N ILE A 117 -1.90 0.85 20.93
CA ILE A 117 -1.36 0.85 22.29
C ILE A 117 -1.13 2.29 22.72
N THR A 118 -1.67 2.69 23.87
CA THR A 118 -1.40 4.02 24.43
C THR A 118 -0.10 4.00 25.23
N ARG A 119 0.84 4.89 24.92
CA ARG A 119 2.12 5.04 25.64
C ARG A 119 2.50 6.50 25.78
N GLU A 120 3.42 6.75 26.70
CA GLU A 120 4.08 8.05 26.82
C GLU A 120 5.43 7.94 26.11
N VAL A 121 5.72 8.89 25.23
CA VAL A 121 6.93 8.92 24.41
C VAL A 121 7.56 10.30 24.43
N ILE A 122 8.87 10.35 24.24
CA ILE A 122 9.61 11.59 24.01
C ILE A 122 9.92 11.68 22.53
N ILE A 123 9.54 12.80 21.92
CA ILE A 123 9.81 13.06 20.50
C ILE A 123 11.19 13.69 20.37
N ASN A 124 12.13 12.98 19.76
CA ASN A 124 13.54 13.39 19.65
C ASN A 124 13.82 14.15 18.36
N ASN A 125 13.12 13.82 17.27
CA ASN A 125 13.27 14.49 15.98
C ASN A 125 11.96 14.39 15.18
N ILE A 126 11.76 15.35 14.28
CA ILE A 126 10.65 15.36 13.32
C ILE A 126 11.23 15.65 11.94
N GLU A 127 11.07 14.71 11.02
CA GLU A 127 11.41 14.89 9.62
C GLU A 127 10.14 15.21 8.85
N HIS A 128 10.01 16.47 8.42
CA HIS A 128 8.89 16.92 7.63
C HIS A 128 8.99 16.43 6.19
N ASN A 129 8.03 15.62 5.76
CA ASN A 129 7.97 15.13 4.40
C ASN A 129 6.94 15.93 3.59
N SER A 130 7.40 16.57 2.51
CA SER A 130 6.54 17.31 1.59
C SER A 130 5.49 16.44 0.87
N LYS A 131 5.56 15.10 1.02
CA LYS A 131 4.67 14.12 0.38
C LYS A 131 3.60 13.51 1.29
N GLY A 132 3.42 14.01 2.51
CA GLY A 132 2.14 13.85 3.23
C GLY A 132 2.16 13.17 4.60
N PHE A 133 3.27 12.60 5.06
CA PHE A 133 3.40 12.08 6.43
C PHE A 133 4.74 12.48 7.03
N ASP A 134 4.70 13.17 8.17
CA ASP A 134 5.90 13.47 8.94
C ASP A 134 6.44 12.18 9.57
N HIS A 135 7.75 11.99 9.52
CA HIS A 135 8.40 10.93 10.27
C HIS A 135 8.86 11.47 11.61
N VAL A 136 8.67 10.70 12.68
CA VAL A 136 9.04 11.11 14.03
C VAL A 136 9.88 10.03 14.68
N ASP A 137 11.05 10.44 15.14
CA ASP A 137 11.89 9.61 15.99
C ASP A 137 11.52 9.82 17.44
N THR A 138 11.21 8.72 18.10
CA THR A 138 10.91 8.67 19.54
C THR A 138 11.95 7.84 20.27
N ASP A 139 11.89 7.84 21.60
CA ASP A 139 12.62 6.91 22.46
C ASP A 139 12.26 5.43 22.23
N LEU A 140 11.13 5.15 21.56
CA LEU A 140 10.69 3.80 21.21
C LEU A 140 11.01 3.40 19.76
N GLY A 141 11.61 4.29 18.97
CA GLY A 141 11.90 4.09 17.55
C GLY A 141 11.22 5.13 16.65
N GLY A 142 11.35 4.92 15.33
CA GLY A 142 10.78 5.80 14.31
C GLY A 142 9.35 5.40 13.95
N PHE A 143 8.47 6.39 13.82
CA PHE A 143 7.06 6.20 13.47
C PHE A 143 6.58 7.22 12.45
N GLN A 144 5.58 6.86 11.66
CA GLN A 144 4.83 7.83 10.85
C GLN A 144 3.86 8.59 11.76
N LEU A 145 4.01 9.91 11.81
CA LEU A 145 3.11 10.79 12.55
C LEU A 145 1.91 11.14 11.69
N ILE A 146 0.72 10.74 12.15
CA ILE A 146 -0.54 11.20 11.58
C ILE A 146 -1.13 12.25 12.52
N ARG A 147 -1.24 13.47 12.00
CA ARG A 147 -1.37 14.69 12.80
C ARG A 147 -2.80 15.23 12.80
N GLU A 148 -3.25 15.61 14.00
CA GLU A 148 -4.25 16.67 14.25
C GLU A 148 -3.67 17.85 15.07
N ILE A 149 -2.40 17.84 15.46
CA ILE A 149 -1.83 18.89 16.33
C ILE A 149 -0.94 19.84 15.52
N GLU A 150 -1.25 21.13 15.60
CA GLU A 150 -0.55 22.18 14.84
C GLU A 150 0.93 22.34 15.25
N GLU A 151 1.34 22.00 16.47
CA GLU A 151 2.75 22.14 16.90
C GLU A 151 3.20 21.02 17.84
N VAL A 152 3.81 19.97 17.27
CA VAL A 152 4.59 18.99 18.04
C VAL A 152 5.99 19.56 18.28
N ASN A 153 6.29 19.85 19.52
CA ASN A 153 7.61 20.31 19.98
C ASN A 153 8.54 19.12 20.27
N ILE A 154 9.79 19.24 19.83
CA ILE A 154 10.87 18.28 20.09
C ILE A 154 11.28 18.32 21.57
N HIS A 155 11.75 17.19 22.10
CA HIS A 155 12.19 16.94 23.48
C HIS A 155 11.10 17.10 24.55
N LYS A 156 9.83 17.07 24.15
CA LYS A 156 8.68 17.05 25.07
C LYS A 156 8.06 15.65 25.16
N LYS A 157 7.39 15.39 26.28
CA LYS A 157 6.64 14.16 26.51
C LYS A 157 5.23 14.28 25.94
N TYR A 158 4.80 13.24 25.24
CA TYR A 158 3.46 13.14 24.69
C TYR A 158 2.83 11.82 25.08
N ARG A 159 1.52 11.85 25.33
CA ARG A 159 0.70 10.66 25.34
C ARG A 159 0.24 10.39 23.91
N VAL A 160 0.59 9.21 23.41
CA VAL A 160 0.39 8.81 22.02
C VAL A 160 -0.32 7.46 21.93
N LYS A 161 -1.04 7.24 20.84
CA LYS A 161 -1.57 5.94 20.41
C LYS A 161 -0.67 5.40 19.30
N ILE A 162 -0.18 4.18 19.46
CA ILE A 162 0.76 3.56 18.52
C ILE A 162 0.12 2.32 17.91
N PHE A 163 0.07 2.30 16.58
CA PHE A 163 -0.19 1.11 15.78
C PHE A 163 1.14 0.41 15.50
N THR A 164 1.37 -0.70 16.20
CA THR A 164 2.70 -1.32 16.26
C THR A 164 3.14 -1.99 14.98
N LYS A 165 2.22 -2.41 14.10
CA LYS A 165 2.54 -3.12 12.85
C LYS A 165 2.56 -2.20 11.64
N SER A 166 1.73 -1.18 11.61
CA SER A 166 1.77 -0.12 10.60
C SER A 166 2.81 0.96 10.93
N GLU A 167 3.43 0.92 12.11
CA GLU A 167 4.41 1.92 12.58
C GLU A 167 3.84 3.35 12.56
N ILE A 168 2.55 3.48 12.89
CA ILE A 168 1.84 4.76 12.92
C ILE A 168 1.69 5.25 14.35
N LEU A 169 1.94 6.53 14.55
CA LEU A 169 1.81 7.23 15.81
C LEU A 169 0.78 8.36 15.69
N ILE A 170 -0.19 8.36 16.60
CA ILE A 170 -1.21 9.39 16.74
C ILE A 170 -0.97 10.10 18.07
N VAL A 171 -0.70 11.41 18.02
CA VAL A 171 -0.50 12.22 19.23
C VAL A 171 -1.84 12.61 19.82
N ILE A 172 -2.04 12.32 21.10
CA ILE A 172 -3.29 12.63 21.82
C ILE A 172 -3.14 13.93 22.61
N LYS A 173 -2.06 14.05 23.39
CA LYS A 173 -1.87 15.19 24.30
C LYS A 173 -0.40 15.38 24.68
N GLN A 174 0.05 16.62 24.77
CA GLN A 174 1.32 16.98 25.40
C GLN A 174 1.20 16.93 26.92
N LEU A 175 2.15 16.28 27.59
CA LEU A 175 2.23 16.16 29.05
C LEU A 175 3.04 17.30 29.67
#